data_AF-I0H5E2-F1
#
_entry.id   AF-I0H5E2-F1
#
_cell.length_a   1.000
_cell.length_b   1.000
_cell.length_c   1.000
_cell.angle_alpha   90.00
_cell.angle_beta   90.00
_cell.angle_gamma   90.00
#
_symmetry.space_group_name_H-M   'P 1'
#
loop_
_entity.id
_entity.type
_entity.pdbx_description
1 polymer ?
#
loop_
_entity_poly.entity_id
_entity_poly.type
_entity_poly.pdbx_seq_one_letter_code
_entity_poly.pdbx_strand_id
1 'polypeptide(L)'
;MPRRTLSLRLAALTLLPVTLAGCEATEEEAAARQAGESWLLVEQGQKVAEEEEKPAAPPVAEQEDELPELEPAEEAEALDPRCTGAHRPGRITVAAVTPAATTATVTWYHPGDPTVTTYKVTAISQSLVIGAQPEIGWTDAEPGEGCAEVTATVTGLEAGTPYVFSVDAVRQPTWQNGVRTATVARSGVVSTT
;
A
#
# COMPACT_ATOMS: atom_id res chain seq x y z
N MET A 1 35.40 -28.83 27.70
CA MET A 1 35.53 -27.86 28.82
C MET A 1 36.37 -26.69 28.30
N PRO A 2 35.79 -25.50 28.13
CA PRO A 2 35.83 -24.48 29.18
C PRO A 2 34.49 -23.73 29.38
N ARG A 3 34.19 -23.43 30.65
CA ARG A 3 33.01 -22.69 31.12
C ARG A 3 33.24 -21.19 30.92
N ARG A 4 32.31 -20.48 30.29
CA ARG A 4 32.27 -19.01 30.29
C ARG A 4 31.10 -18.52 31.12
N THR A 5 31.45 -17.80 32.18
CA THR A 5 30.59 -17.23 33.21
C THR A 5 29.81 -16.02 32.69
N LEU A 6 28.51 -16.03 32.95
CA LEU A 6 27.52 -15.01 32.64
C LEU A 6 27.62 -13.87 33.69
N SER A 7 27.91 -12.64 33.27
CA SER A 7 27.80 -11.46 34.14
C SER A 7 26.48 -10.74 33.86
N LEU A 8 25.50 -10.98 34.72
CA LEU A 8 24.21 -10.30 34.75
C LEU A 8 24.41 -8.91 35.39
N ARG A 9 24.22 -7.81 34.63
CA ARG A 9 24.14 -6.46 35.21
C ARG A 9 22.67 -6.07 35.37
N LEU A 10 22.25 -6.05 36.62
CA LEU A 10 20.96 -5.58 37.11
C LEU A 10 20.93 -4.05 36.97
N ALA A 11 20.10 -3.51 36.07
CA ALA A 11 19.87 -2.07 35.95
C ALA A 11 18.55 -1.71 36.63
N ALA A 12 18.64 -0.78 37.58
CA ALA A 12 17.57 -0.34 38.47
C ALA A 12 16.49 0.46 37.72
N LEU A 13 15.24 0.11 38.01
CA LEU A 13 14.03 0.75 37.50
C LEU A 13 13.71 1.98 38.37
N THR A 14 13.82 3.19 37.82
CA THR A 14 13.36 4.42 38.50
C THR A 14 11.90 4.70 38.13
N LEU A 15 11.01 4.62 39.12
CA LEU A 15 9.61 5.05 39.02
C LEU A 15 9.54 6.58 38.85
N LEU A 16 8.87 7.05 37.78
CA LEU A 16 8.36 8.42 37.69
C LEU A 16 6.87 8.46 38.02
N PRO A 17 6.40 9.38 38.89
CA PRO A 17 4.99 9.57 39.17
C PRO A 17 4.29 10.35 38.04
N VAL A 18 3.23 9.76 37.48
CA VAL A 18 2.32 10.41 36.54
C VAL A 18 1.32 11.24 37.34
N THR A 19 1.42 12.57 37.29
CA THR A 19 0.41 13.49 37.82
C THR A 19 -0.73 13.63 36.80
N LEU A 20 -1.90 13.07 37.11
CA LEU A 20 -3.15 13.41 36.41
C LEU A 20 -3.59 14.81 36.83
N ALA A 21 -3.50 15.77 35.91
CA ALA A 21 -4.23 17.03 36.01
C ALA A 21 -5.62 16.81 35.39
N GLY A 22 -6.65 16.78 36.24
CA GLY A 22 -8.05 16.76 35.83
C GLY A 22 -8.44 18.10 35.20
N CYS A 23 -9.14 18.02 34.06
CA CYS A 23 -9.77 19.17 33.44
C CYS A 23 -11.18 19.27 34.05
N GLU A 24 -11.40 20.28 34.89
CA GLU A 24 -12.70 20.62 35.47
C GLU A 24 -13.62 21.12 34.36
N ALA A 25 -14.67 20.37 34.05
CA ALA A 25 -15.77 20.82 33.21
C ALA A 25 -16.78 21.55 34.10
N THR A 26 -16.87 22.87 33.92
CA THR A 26 -17.89 23.72 34.53
C THR A 26 -19.21 23.51 33.77
N GLU A 27 -20.21 22.97 34.45
CA GLU A 27 -21.60 22.94 34.00
C GLU A 27 -22.25 24.29 34.34
N GLU A 28 -22.54 25.11 33.33
CA GLU A 28 -23.54 26.18 33.50
C GLU A 28 -24.35 26.38 32.21
N GLU A 29 -25.66 26.26 32.41
CA GLU A 29 -26.78 26.80 31.64
C GLU A 29 -27.25 26.10 30.36
N ALA A 30 -28.39 25.43 30.52
CA ALA A 30 -29.29 24.99 29.48
C ALA A 30 -29.81 26.18 28.65
N ALA A 31 -29.47 26.21 27.37
CA ALA A 31 -30.21 26.95 26.36
C ALA A 31 -30.44 26.08 25.12
N ALA A 32 -31.72 25.87 24.81
CA ALA A 32 -32.30 25.47 23.53
C ALA A 32 -31.65 24.28 22.79
N ARG A 33 -32.35 23.13 22.82
CA ARG A 33 -32.30 22.13 21.74
C ARG A 33 -32.69 22.81 20.41
N GLN A 34 -31.72 23.27 19.62
CA GLN A 34 -31.90 23.46 18.20
C GLN A 34 -31.62 22.14 17.49
N ALA A 35 -32.60 21.69 16.73
CA ALA A 35 -32.55 20.50 15.92
C ALA A 35 -31.48 20.65 14.82
N GLY A 36 -30.53 19.71 14.81
CA GLY A 36 -29.83 19.24 13.61
C GLY A 36 -29.16 20.29 12.74
N GLU A 37 -28.03 20.84 13.20
CA GLU A 37 -27.08 21.50 12.31
C GLU A 37 -26.51 20.48 11.31
N SER A 38 -26.98 20.61 10.08
CA SER A 38 -26.47 19.92 8.90
C SER A 38 -25.01 20.30 8.68
N TRP A 39 -24.08 19.42 9.08
CA TRP A 39 -22.64 19.54 8.83
C TRP A 39 -22.25 19.46 7.35
N LEU A 40 -23.24 19.22 6.47
CA LEU A 40 -23.05 19.13 5.04
C LEU A 40 -23.66 20.39 4.38
N LEU A 41 -22.81 21.37 4.09
CA LEU A 41 -23.15 22.41 3.11
C LEU A 41 -23.14 21.76 1.72
N VAL A 42 -24.32 21.45 1.18
CA VAL A 42 -24.48 21.11 -0.23
C VAL A 42 -24.83 22.40 -0.96
N GLU A 43 -23.85 23.05 -1.57
CA GLU A 43 -24.15 24.10 -2.54
C GLU A 43 -24.82 23.43 -3.76
N GLN A 44 -26.10 23.73 -3.99
CA GLN A 44 -26.75 23.35 -5.23
C GLN A 44 -26.10 24.13 -6.36
N GLY A 45 -25.34 23.43 -7.20
CA GLY A 45 -24.73 24.01 -8.40
C GLY A 45 -25.78 24.73 -9.25
N GLN A 46 -25.54 25.99 -9.54
CA GLN A 46 -26.37 26.80 -10.42
C GLN A 46 -26.32 26.19 -11.83
N LYS A 47 -27.48 25.91 -12.43
CA LYS A 47 -27.56 25.46 -13.83
C LYS A 47 -26.96 26.56 -14.72
N VAL A 48 -25.80 26.28 -15.32
CA VAL A 48 -25.19 27.15 -16.32
C VAL A 48 -26.19 27.30 -17.47
N ALA A 49 -26.44 28.54 -17.86
CA ALA A 49 -27.31 28.86 -18.98
C ALA A 49 -26.82 28.15 -20.23
N GLU A 50 -27.76 27.52 -20.93
CA GLU A 50 -27.56 26.83 -22.20
C GLU A 50 -26.98 27.82 -23.22
N GLU A 51 -25.83 27.46 -23.79
CA GLU A 51 -25.10 28.26 -24.76
C GLU A 51 -25.97 28.43 -26.02
N GLU A 52 -26.18 29.68 -26.45
CA GLU A 52 -26.94 30.00 -27.66
C GLU A 52 -26.33 29.26 -28.87
N GLU A 53 -27.20 28.51 -29.55
CA GLU A 53 -26.89 27.74 -30.74
C GLU A 53 -26.40 28.69 -31.86
N LYS A 54 -25.08 28.67 -32.10
CA LYS A 54 -24.45 29.40 -33.19
C LYS A 54 -25.02 28.89 -34.53
N PRO A 55 -25.44 29.77 -35.45
CA PRO A 55 -26.02 29.35 -36.72
C PRO A 55 -25.03 28.49 -37.52
N ALA A 56 -25.58 27.40 -38.07
CA ALA A 56 -24.87 26.40 -38.85
C ALA A 56 -24.02 27.05 -39.95
N ALA A 57 -22.73 26.72 -39.95
CA ALA A 57 -21.85 27.03 -41.06
C ALA A 57 -22.32 26.30 -42.33
N PRO A 58 -22.13 26.86 -43.54
CA PRO A 58 -22.42 26.18 -44.79
C PRO A 58 -21.62 24.87 -44.89
N PRO A 59 -22.13 23.85 -45.62
CA PRO A 59 -21.46 22.58 -45.77
C PRO A 59 -20.08 22.80 -46.39
N VAL A 60 -19.03 22.52 -45.61
CA VAL A 60 -17.66 22.41 -46.10
C VAL A 60 -17.63 21.20 -47.02
N ALA A 61 -17.20 21.39 -48.25
CA ALA A 61 -16.99 20.29 -49.19
C ALA A 61 -16.02 19.28 -48.57
N GLU A 62 -16.43 18.01 -48.52
CA GLU A 62 -15.59 16.89 -48.12
C GLU A 62 -14.38 16.85 -49.06
N GLN A 63 -13.21 17.27 -48.56
CA GLN A 63 -11.96 16.87 -49.17
C GLN A 63 -11.70 15.44 -48.73
N GLU A 64 -11.73 14.53 -49.69
CA GLU A 64 -11.23 13.17 -49.54
C GLU A 64 -9.71 13.24 -49.36
N ASP A 65 -9.27 13.61 -48.15
CA ASP A 65 -7.90 13.37 -47.72
C ASP A 65 -7.75 11.85 -47.58
N GLU A 66 -7.09 11.23 -48.56
CA GLU A 66 -6.60 9.85 -48.47
C GLU A 66 -5.83 9.70 -47.15
N LEU A 67 -6.43 8.98 -46.20
CA LEU A 67 -5.77 8.58 -44.97
C LEU A 67 -4.45 7.89 -45.35
N PRO A 68 -3.30 8.34 -44.83
CA PRO A 68 -2.03 7.68 -45.11
C PRO A 68 -2.14 6.21 -44.72
N GLU A 69 -1.71 5.33 -45.63
CA GLU A 69 -1.72 3.89 -45.41
C GLU A 69 -0.89 3.58 -44.17
N LEU A 70 -1.58 3.20 -43.09
CA LEU A 70 -0.95 2.87 -41.81
C LEU A 70 -0.07 1.64 -42.04
N GLU A 71 1.25 1.82 -41.88
CA GLU A 71 2.18 0.70 -41.89
C GLU A 71 1.68 -0.37 -40.91
N PRO A 72 1.72 -1.66 -41.29
CA PRO A 72 1.24 -2.72 -40.45
C PRO A 72 1.93 -2.64 -39.09
N ALA A 73 1.15 -2.39 -38.05
CA ALA A 73 1.63 -2.30 -36.69
C ALA A 73 2.44 -3.56 -36.38
N GLU A 74 3.71 -3.40 -36.01
CA GLU A 74 4.52 -4.49 -35.50
C GLU A 74 3.71 -5.20 -34.40
N GLU A 75 3.58 -6.51 -34.54
CA GLU A 75 2.82 -7.35 -33.63
C GLU A 75 3.45 -7.23 -32.23
N ALA A 76 2.83 -6.41 -31.38
CA ALA A 76 3.33 -6.13 -30.05
C ALA A 76 3.47 -7.46 -29.30
N GLU A 77 4.66 -7.72 -28.76
CA GLU A 77 4.91 -8.91 -27.96
C GLU A 77 3.84 -9.03 -26.86
N ALA A 78 3.21 -10.21 -26.79
CA ALA A 78 2.17 -10.46 -25.81
C ALA A 78 2.76 -10.30 -24.39
N LEU A 79 2.26 -9.31 -23.64
CA LEU A 79 2.69 -9.08 -22.26
C LEU A 79 2.40 -10.32 -21.40
N ASP A 80 3.32 -10.67 -20.51
CA ASP A 80 3.11 -11.78 -19.57
C ASP A 80 1.82 -11.53 -18.76
N PRO A 81 0.88 -12.49 -18.72
CA PRO A 81 -0.37 -12.35 -17.98
C PRO A 81 -0.17 -12.09 -16.49
N ARG A 82 0.98 -12.46 -15.90
CA ARG A 82 1.33 -12.22 -14.50
C ARG A 82 1.66 -10.75 -14.21
N CYS A 83 2.16 -10.03 -15.21
CA CYS A 83 2.39 -8.59 -15.13
C CYS A 83 1.17 -7.79 -15.56
N THR A 84 0.27 -8.41 -16.32
CA THR A 84 -0.98 -7.79 -16.73
C THR A 84 -1.91 -7.58 -15.53
N GLY A 85 -2.01 -6.33 -15.07
CA GLY A 85 -2.93 -5.92 -14.01
C GLY A 85 -2.44 -6.12 -12.58
N ALA A 86 -1.16 -6.47 -12.39
CA ALA A 86 -0.51 -6.35 -11.10
C ALA A 86 -0.41 -4.86 -10.70
N HIS A 87 -0.51 -4.57 -9.39
CA HIS A 87 -0.23 -3.26 -8.80
C HIS A 87 -1.20 -2.13 -9.22
N ARG A 88 -2.38 -2.48 -9.75
CA ARG A 88 -3.48 -1.54 -10.00
C ARG A 88 -4.01 -0.99 -8.67
N PRO A 89 -4.42 0.30 -8.62
CA PRO A 89 -5.08 0.85 -7.43
C PRO A 89 -6.25 -0.04 -6.98
N GLY A 90 -6.28 -0.38 -5.69
CA GLY A 90 -7.31 -1.21 -5.09
C GLY A 90 -7.20 -2.72 -5.35
N ARG A 91 -6.13 -3.19 -6.02
CA ARG A 91 -5.89 -4.62 -6.25
C ARG A 91 -4.66 -5.11 -5.50
N ILE A 92 -4.85 -6.12 -4.66
CA ILE A 92 -3.79 -6.85 -3.96
C ILE A 92 -3.64 -8.22 -4.62
N THR A 93 -2.47 -8.54 -5.13
CA THR A 93 -2.16 -9.86 -5.72
C THR A 93 -1.73 -10.84 -4.64
N VAL A 94 -1.58 -12.13 -5.01
CA VAL A 94 -1.07 -13.15 -4.10
C VAL A 94 0.45 -13.16 -4.14
N ALA A 95 1.09 -13.16 -2.97
CA ALA A 95 2.52 -13.45 -2.84
C ALA A 95 2.72 -14.95 -2.58
N ALA A 96 3.64 -15.57 -3.32
CA ALA A 96 4.08 -16.94 -3.04
C ALA A 96 5.08 -16.92 -1.88
N VAL A 97 4.97 -17.88 -0.96
CA VAL A 97 5.84 -17.95 0.21
C VAL A 97 6.36 -19.36 0.39
N THR A 98 7.68 -19.48 0.52
CA THR A 98 8.36 -20.72 0.90
C THR A 98 8.87 -20.57 2.33
N PRO A 99 8.20 -21.17 3.33
CA PRO A 99 8.61 -21.05 4.72
C PRO A 99 9.83 -21.94 5.05
N ALA A 100 10.63 -21.48 5.99
CA ALA A 100 11.62 -22.26 6.73
C ALA A 100 11.41 -22.05 8.24
N ALA A 101 12.34 -22.49 9.09
CA ALA A 101 12.14 -22.48 10.53
C ALA A 101 12.11 -21.06 11.13
N THR A 102 13.03 -20.20 10.74
CA THR A 102 13.14 -18.82 11.26
C THR A 102 13.18 -17.77 10.16
N THR A 103 12.91 -18.19 8.93
CA THR A 103 12.90 -17.35 7.74
C THR A 103 11.78 -17.76 6.80
N ALA A 104 11.43 -16.90 5.86
CA ALA A 104 10.56 -17.24 4.75
C ALA A 104 10.98 -16.47 3.51
N THR A 105 11.02 -17.14 2.37
CA THR A 105 11.26 -16.53 1.07
C THR A 105 9.91 -16.15 0.45
N VAL A 106 9.72 -14.86 0.21
CA VAL A 106 8.50 -14.28 -0.37
C VAL A 106 8.79 -13.89 -1.81
N THR A 107 7.93 -14.29 -2.73
CA THR A 107 8.09 -14.08 -4.17
C THR A 107 6.81 -13.49 -4.77
N TRP A 108 6.96 -12.46 -5.60
CA TRP A 108 5.86 -11.77 -6.28
C TRP A 108 6.31 -11.21 -7.63
N TYR A 109 5.38 -10.71 -8.44
CA TYR A 109 5.69 -10.12 -9.74
C TYR A 109 5.72 -8.60 -9.70
N HIS A 110 6.78 -8.00 -10.25
CA HIS A 110 6.85 -6.59 -10.60
C HIS A 110 6.35 -6.39 -12.03
N PRO A 111 5.37 -5.50 -12.27
CA PRO A 111 4.82 -5.27 -13.61
C PRO A 111 5.66 -4.37 -14.53
N GLY A 112 6.84 -3.91 -14.11
CA GLY A 112 7.65 -2.95 -14.86
C GLY A 112 7.23 -1.49 -14.64
N ASP A 113 6.54 -1.16 -13.55
CA ASP A 113 6.17 0.21 -13.21
C ASP A 113 7.42 1.03 -12.79
N PRO A 114 7.88 2.00 -13.59
CA PRO A 114 9.10 2.74 -13.31
C PRO A 114 8.97 3.71 -12.13
N THR A 115 7.75 3.93 -11.62
CA THR A 115 7.53 4.76 -10.44
C THR A 115 7.83 4.03 -9.14
N VAL A 116 7.93 2.69 -9.16
CA VAL A 116 8.29 1.89 -7.99
C VAL A 116 9.78 1.99 -7.74
N THR A 117 10.17 2.51 -6.58
CA THR A 117 11.58 2.67 -6.20
C THR A 117 12.10 1.53 -5.34
N THR A 118 11.25 0.96 -4.48
CA THR A 118 11.59 -0.19 -3.64
C THR A 118 10.33 -0.94 -3.22
N TYR A 119 10.50 -2.20 -2.83
CA TYR A 119 9.49 -2.98 -2.12
C TYR A 119 9.86 -3.15 -0.66
N LYS A 120 8.87 -3.06 0.20
CA LYS A 120 9.00 -3.36 1.62
C LYS A 120 8.18 -4.59 1.94
N VAL A 121 8.84 -5.62 2.47
CA VAL A 121 8.22 -6.88 2.84
C VAL A 121 8.23 -7.03 4.35
N THR A 122 7.09 -7.40 4.93
CA THR A 122 6.99 -7.72 6.37
C THR A 122 6.14 -8.96 6.59
N ALA A 123 6.22 -9.50 7.80
CA ALA A 123 5.45 -10.64 8.26
C ALA A 123 4.68 -10.28 9.53
N ILE A 124 3.42 -10.66 9.57
CA ILE A 124 2.51 -10.39 10.69
C ILE A 124 2.07 -11.73 11.27
N SER A 125 2.47 -12.02 12.52
CA SER A 125 2.09 -13.25 13.22
C SER A 125 0.58 -13.34 13.36
N GLN A 126 -0.02 -14.49 13.08
CA GLN A 126 -1.45 -14.74 13.26
C GLN A 126 -1.75 -15.42 14.61
N SER A 127 -0.73 -15.61 15.44
CA SER A 127 -0.90 -16.08 16.81
C SER A 127 -1.46 -14.97 17.68
N LEU A 128 -2.53 -15.27 18.41
CA LEU A 128 -3.09 -14.35 19.39
C LEU A 128 -2.18 -14.31 20.62
N VAL A 129 -1.67 -13.12 20.91
CA VAL A 129 -0.84 -12.86 22.10
C VAL A 129 -1.51 -11.81 22.99
N ILE A 130 -1.27 -11.90 24.29
CA ILE A 130 -1.69 -10.85 25.23
C ILE A 130 -0.64 -9.73 25.19
N GLY A 131 -1.07 -8.51 24.90
CA GLY A 131 -0.20 -7.33 24.84
C GLY A 131 0.20 -6.94 23.43
N ALA A 132 1.40 -6.39 23.28
CA ALA A 132 1.92 -5.97 21.99
C ALA A 132 2.25 -7.18 21.11
N GLN A 133 1.84 -7.12 19.84
CA GLN A 133 2.18 -8.12 18.85
C GLN A 133 3.66 -8.01 18.47
N PRO A 134 4.41 -9.12 18.33
CA PRO A 134 5.81 -9.06 17.91
C PRO A 134 5.96 -8.40 16.53
N GLU A 135 6.88 -7.45 16.42
CA GLU A 135 7.24 -6.82 15.16
C GLU A 135 8.46 -7.52 14.54
N ILE A 136 8.29 -8.05 13.32
CA ILE A 136 9.38 -8.70 12.55
C ILE A 136 10.28 -7.66 11.86
N GLY A 137 9.76 -6.44 11.65
CA GLY A 137 10.43 -5.39 10.88
C GLY A 137 10.15 -5.47 9.38
N TRP A 138 10.84 -4.64 8.62
CA TRP A 138 10.73 -4.54 7.16
C TRP A 138 12.00 -5.06 6.49
N THR A 139 11.83 -5.80 5.40
CA THR A 139 12.90 -6.22 4.49
C THR A 139 12.71 -5.49 3.17
N ASP A 140 13.72 -4.76 2.73
CA ASP A 140 13.67 -4.07 1.45
C ASP A 140 14.04 -5.03 0.30
N ALA A 141 13.43 -4.83 -0.86
CA ALA A 141 13.78 -5.52 -2.10
C ALA A 141 13.77 -4.55 -3.29
N GLU A 142 14.73 -4.72 -4.19
CA GLU A 142 14.82 -3.90 -5.40
C GLU A 142 13.77 -4.34 -6.42
N PRO A 143 13.14 -3.38 -7.13
CA PRO A 143 12.30 -3.73 -8.27
C PRO A 143 13.17 -4.35 -9.36
N GLY A 144 12.67 -5.43 -9.98
CA GLY A 144 13.30 -6.00 -11.17
C GLY A 144 13.18 -5.08 -12.39
N GLU A 145 13.92 -5.40 -13.46
CA GLU A 145 13.78 -4.68 -14.73
C GLU A 145 12.55 -5.19 -15.50
N GLY A 146 11.69 -4.26 -15.93
CA GLY A 146 10.49 -4.60 -16.68
C GLY A 146 9.55 -5.55 -15.92
N CYS A 147 8.92 -6.46 -16.66
CA CYS A 147 8.09 -7.51 -16.07
C CYS A 147 8.99 -8.63 -15.50
N ALA A 148 9.15 -8.67 -14.17
CA ALA A 148 10.07 -9.60 -13.53
C ALA A 148 9.53 -10.15 -12.22
N GLU A 149 9.94 -11.36 -11.88
CA GLU A 149 9.72 -11.94 -10.56
C GLU A 149 10.72 -11.33 -9.56
N VAL A 150 10.23 -10.88 -8.41
CA VAL A 150 11.01 -10.30 -7.33
C VAL A 150 10.89 -11.19 -6.11
N THR A 151 12.00 -11.35 -5.39
CA THR A 151 12.09 -12.20 -4.20
C THR A 151 12.75 -11.46 -3.04
N ALA A 152 12.25 -11.69 -1.82
CA ALA A 152 12.85 -11.24 -0.58
C ALA A 152 12.83 -12.34 0.48
N THR A 153 13.86 -12.37 1.33
CA THR A 153 13.92 -13.30 2.47
C THR A 153 13.65 -12.54 3.76
N VAL A 154 12.50 -12.82 4.38
CA VAL A 154 12.18 -12.31 5.72
C VAL A 154 12.85 -13.22 6.75
N THR A 155 13.46 -12.61 7.77
CA THR A 155 14.18 -13.31 8.84
C THR A 155 13.62 -12.94 10.21
N GLY A 156 14.07 -13.61 11.27
CA GLY A 156 13.61 -13.32 12.64
C GLY A 156 12.22 -13.88 12.94
N LEU A 157 11.74 -14.85 12.16
CA LEU A 157 10.48 -15.51 12.41
C LEU A 157 10.61 -16.54 13.53
N GLU A 158 9.54 -16.73 14.29
CA GLU A 158 9.40 -17.84 15.23
C GLU A 158 8.99 -19.13 14.50
N ALA A 159 9.59 -20.27 14.86
CA ALA A 159 9.30 -21.57 14.26
C ALA A 159 7.88 -22.08 14.62
N GLY A 160 7.25 -22.82 13.71
CA GLY A 160 5.89 -23.34 13.88
C GLY A 160 4.78 -22.28 13.98
N THR A 161 5.08 -21.01 13.72
CA THR A 161 4.15 -19.89 13.92
C THR A 161 3.49 -19.51 12.59
N PRO A 162 2.16 -19.30 12.56
CA PRO A 162 1.45 -18.84 11.37
C PRO A 162 1.70 -17.36 11.12
N TYR A 163 2.06 -16.99 9.88
CA TYR A 163 2.27 -15.60 9.45
C TYR A 163 1.46 -15.26 8.20
N VAL A 164 1.14 -13.98 8.06
CA VAL A 164 0.73 -13.36 6.79
C VAL A 164 1.82 -12.40 6.36
N PHE A 165 2.28 -12.52 5.11
CA PHE A 165 3.31 -11.67 4.53
C PHE A 165 2.65 -10.58 3.69
N SER A 166 3.10 -9.34 3.87
CA SER A 166 2.64 -8.17 3.11
C SER A 166 3.81 -7.62 2.30
N VAL A 167 3.55 -7.32 1.04
CA VAL A 167 4.48 -6.65 0.13
C VAL A 167 3.91 -5.28 -0.20
N ASP A 168 4.64 -4.25 0.19
CA ASP A 168 4.30 -2.86 -0.03
C ASP A 168 5.22 -2.25 -1.09
N ALA A 169 4.63 -1.68 -2.14
CA ALA A 169 5.37 -0.95 -3.15
C ALA A 169 5.54 0.50 -2.71
N VAL A 170 6.77 0.97 -2.64
CA VAL A 170 7.11 2.38 -2.43
C VAL A 170 7.26 3.01 -3.81
N ARG A 171 6.47 4.06 -4.05
CA ARG A 171 6.39 4.75 -5.33
C ARG A 171 6.73 6.21 -5.20
N GLN A 172 7.37 6.74 -6.23
CA GLN A 172 7.65 8.15 -6.41
C GLN A 172 7.17 8.59 -7.80
N PRO A 173 5.86 8.89 -7.96
CA PRO A 173 5.33 9.33 -9.23
C PRO A 173 5.94 10.67 -9.65
N THR A 174 6.28 10.84 -10.93
CA THR A 174 6.91 12.06 -11.45
C THR A 174 6.00 13.28 -11.47
N TRP A 175 4.68 13.07 -11.48
CA TRP A 175 3.66 14.11 -11.59
C TRP A 175 3.06 14.54 -10.24
N GLN A 176 3.50 13.95 -9.13
CA GLN A 176 3.12 14.38 -7.78
C GLN A 176 4.35 14.50 -6.89
N ASN A 177 4.34 15.50 -6.01
CA ASN A 177 5.35 15.58 -4.96
C ASN A 177 5.00 14.60 -3.84
N GLY A 178 5.89 13.65 -3.58
CA GLY A 178 5.81 12.77 -2.41
C GLY A 178 6.06 11.29 -2.71
N VAL A 179 6.35 10.54 -1.64
CA VAL A 179 6.50 9.09 -1.67
C VAL A 179 5.18 8.47 -1.22
N ARG A 180 4.66 7.52 -2.00
CA ARG A 180 3.45 6.77 -1.66
C ARG A 180 3.79 5.31 -1.44
N THR A 181 3.25 4.72 -0.39
CA THR A 181 3.39 3.30 -0.10
C THR A 181 2.02 2.64 -0.17
N ALA A 182 1.91 1.51 -0.86
CA ALA A 182 0.68 0.74 -0.92
C ALA A 182 0.97 -0.76 -0.96
N THR A 183 0.18 -1.54 -0.23
CA THR A 183 0.23 -3.01 -0.33
C THR A 183 -0.18 -3.45 -1.71
N VAL A 184 0.71 -4.18 -2.38
CA VAL A 184 0.51 -4.68 -3.74
C VAL A 184 0.33 -6.18 -3.79
N ALA A 185 0.92 -6.91 -2.83
CA ALA A 185 0.72 -8.34 -2.70
C ALA A 185 0.59 -8.76 -1.23
N ARG A 186 -0.16 -9.84 -0.99
CA ARG A 186 -0.31 -10.44 0.33
C ARG A 186 -0.36 -11.95 0.21
N SER A 187 0.24 -12.68 1.15
CA SER A 187 0.13 -14.13 1.20
C SER A 187 -1.17 -14.57 1.89
N GLY A 188 -1.51 -15.85 1.75
CA GLY A 188 -2.37 -16.52 2.74
C GLY A 188 -1.66 -16.68 4.09
N VAL A 189 -2.31 -17.37 5.02
CA VAL A 189 -1.66 -17.78 6.28
C VAL A 189 -0.68 -18.91 5.98
N VAL A 190 0.59 -18.74 6.32
CA VAL A 190 1.67 -19.71 6.10
C VAL A 190 2.42 -19.92 7.41
N SER A 191 2.58 -21.17 7.82
CA SER A 191 3.34 -21.52 9.02
C SER A 191 4.80 -21.79 8.69
N THR A 192 5.70 -21.27 9.53
CA THR A 192 7.11 -21.67 9.55
C THR A 192 7.26 -23.14 9.96
N THR A 193 8.35 -23.78 9.53
CA THR A 193 8.60 -25.23 9.72
C THR A 193 9.25 -25.57 11.03
#